data_AF-A0AAN4W366-F1
#
_entry.id   AF-A0AAN4W366-F1
#
_cell.length_a   1.000
_cell.length_b   1.000
_cell.length_c   1.000
_cell.angle_alpha   90.00
_cell.angle_beta   90.00
_cell.angle_gamma   90.00
#
_symmetry.space_group_name_H-M   'P 1'
#
loop_
_entity.id
_entity.type
_entity.pdbx_description
1 polymer ?
#
loop_
_entity_poly.entity_id
_entity_poly.type
_entity_poly.pdbx_seq_one_letter_code
_entity_poly.pdbx_strand_id
1 'polypeptide(L)'
;MKTTFNLTVIALKTKNKKQIAKNKKSIRRASKKRRSDRARIKRLKRKVTNLKQELKEEKSKNRPAFGGKKLKYHSYCTSIITLVLILYSETSMSLRDIESVLRAFIIHMQIEGRFPDHSTIDYWIKKAGMRAIKPFCENEPCVLIYDESISFNGKKLFLVLAVPTSISEKQKPLCFEDCHLVYLGAKKSWTGDVIHEELAPIVAKMDVQYILSDQDSNLIKATELLNIPQVFDITHKVAGTLKNS
;
A
#
# COMPACT_ATOMS: atom_id res chain seq x y z
N MET A 1 -58.95 86.98 2.51
CA MET A 1 -58.56 85.54 2.54
C MET A 1 -57.83 85.02 1.29
N LYS A 2 -58.01 85.57 0.07
CA LYS A 2 -57.36 85.03 -1.15
C LYS A 2 -55.84 85.26 -1.25
N THR A 3 -55.31 86.32 -0.63
CA THR A 3 -53.90 86.73 -0.77
C THR A 3 -52.92 85.90 0.07
N THR A 4 -53.32 85.52 1.29
CA THR A 4 -52.52 84.67 2.20
C THR A 4 -52.40 83.25 1.68
N PHE A 5 -53.47 82.69 1.08
CA PHE A 5 -53.46 81.34 0.50
C PHE A 5 -52.45 81.22 -0.67
N ASN A 6 -52.32 82.26 -1.48
CA ASN A 6 -51.44 82.28 -2.65
C ASN A 6 -49.94 82.32 -2.25
N LEU A 7 -49.61 83.06 -1.18
CA LEU A 7 -48.25 83.11 -0.63
C LEU A 7 -47.82 81.77 -0.01
N THR A 8 -48.73 81.08 0.68
CA THR A 8 -48.46 79.74 1.26
C THR A 8 -48.22 78.70 0.16
N VAL A 9 -48.98 78.73 -0.93
CA VAL A 9 -48.78 77.82 -2.09
C VAL A 9 -47.44 78.06 -2.77
N ILE A 10 -47.00 79.31 -2.91
CA ILE A 10 -45.69 79.66 -3.48
C ILE A 10 -44.54 79.19 -2.57
N ALA A 11 -44.68 79.38 -1.25
CA ALA A 11 -43.70 78.92 -0.26
C ALA A 11 -43.58 77.38 -0.23
N LEU A 12 -44.71 76.67 -0.37
CA LEU A 12 -44.73 75.20 -0.47
C LEU A 12 -44.08 74.72 -1.77
N LYS A 13 -44.34 75.37 -2.92
CA LYS A 13 -43.68 75.04 -4.19
C LYS A 13 -42.17 75.26 -4.15
N THR A 14 -41.69 76.31 -3.48
CA THR A 14 -40.25 76.56 -3.32
C THR A 14 -39.58 75.61 -2.33
N LYS A 15 -40.23 75.26 -1.20
CA LYS A 15 -39.75 74.19 -0.30
C LYS A 15 -39.67 72.85 -1.03
N ASN A 16 -40.68 72.50 -1.83
CA ASN A 16 -40.70 71.25 -2.58
C ASN A 16 -39.59 71.21 -3.66
N LYS A 17 -39.36 72.31 -4.39
CA LYS A 17 -38.21 72.43 -5.33
C LYS A 17 -36.86 72.27 -4.62
N LYS A 18 -36.66 72.87 -3.45
CA LYS A 18 -35.43 72.71 -2.65
C LYS A 18 -35.24 71.26 -2.18
N GLN A 19 -36.31 70.59 -1.77
CA GLN A 19 -36.27 69.18 -1.36
C GLN A 19 -35.93 68.25 -2.54
N ILE A 20 -36.53 68.47 -3.72
CA ILE A 20 -36.21 67.75 -4.95
C ILE A 20 -34.73 67.92 -5.33
N ALA A 21 -34.19 69.14 -5.23
CA ALA A 21 -32.78 69.41 -5.51
C ALA A 21 -31.84 68.68 -4.52
N LYS A 22 -32.19 68.69 -3.22
CA LYS A 22 -31.44 67.96 -2.17
C LYS A 22 -31.46 66.45 -2.41
N ASN A 23 -32.62 65.88 -2.76
CA ASN A 23 -32.77 64.47 -3.11
C ASN A 23 -31.95 64.08 -4.35
N LYS A 24 -31.99 64.89 -5.42
CA LYS A 24 -31.17 64.66 -6.63
C LYS A 24 -29.66 64.66 -6.30
N LYS A 25 -29.19 65.57 -5.44
CA LYS A 25 -27.79 65.62 -5.00
C LYS A 25 -27.39 64.41 -4.17
N SER A 26 -28.27 63.94 -3.28
CA SER A 26 -28.07 62.71 -2.49
C SER A 26 -27.98 61.47 -3.37
N ILE A 27 -28.92 61.30 -4.32
CA ILE A 27 -28.93 60.19 -5.28
C ILE A 27 -27.64 60.17 -6.12
N ARG A 28 -27.19 61.34 -6.61
CA ARG A 28 -25.94 61.44 -7.38
C ARG A 28 -24.72 61.02 -6.56
N ARG A 29 -24.64 61.39 -5.27
CA ARG A 29 -23.58 60.97 -4.35
C ARG A 29 -23.63 59.46 -4.09
N ALA A 30 -24.81 58.92 -3.83
CA ALA A 30 -25.01 57.48 -3.63
C ALA A 30 -24.62 56.67 -4.88
N SER A 31 -25.00 57.13 -6.07
CA SER A 31 -24.61 56.50 -7.35
C SER A 31 -23.10 56.55 -7.59
N LYS A 32 -22.43 57.67 -7.28
CA LYS A 32 -20.97 57.78 -7.37
C LYS A 32 -20.27 56.83 -6.39
N LYS A 33 -20.76 56.74 -5.15
CA LYS A 33 -20.25 55.81 -4.14
C LYS A 33 -20.45 54.35 -4.57
N ARG A 34 -21.65 53.97 -5.04
CA ARG A 34 -21.94 52.64 -5.59
C ARG A 34 -21.02 52.26 -6.76
N ARG A 35 -20.70 53.21 -7.65
CA ARG A 35 -19.75 52.98 -8.76
C ARG A 35 -18.34 52.72 -8.24
N SER A 36 -17.89 53.50 -7.26
CA SER A 36 -16.59 53.30 -6.58
C SER A 36 -16.53 51.94 -5.86
N ASP A 37 -17.57 51.60 -5.11
CA ASP A 37 -17.63 50.33 -4.36
C ASP A 37 -17.66 49.13 -5.31
N ARG A 38 -18.40 49.20 -6.43
CA ARG A 38 -18.37 48.17 -7.49
C ARG A 38 -16.97 47.99 -8.10
N ALA A 39 -16.26 49.09 -8.35
CA ALA A 39 -14.89 49.02 -8.85
C ALA A 39 -13.95 48.38 -7.82
N ARG A 40 -14.10 48.72 -6.53
CA ARG A 40 -13.34 48.12 -5.42
C ARG A 40 -13.63 46.63 -5.28
N ILE A 41 -14.89 46.21 -5.33
CA ILE A 41 -15.29 44.80 -5.29
C ILE A 41 -14.67 44.03 -6.46
N LYS A 42 -14.71 44.59 -7.68
CA LYS A 42 -14.10 43.97 -8.86
C LYS A 42 -12.59 43.79 -8.69
N ARG A 43 -11.90 44.80 -8.16
CA ARG A 43 -10.45 44.74 -7.87
C ARG A 43 -10.13 43.70 -6.80
N LEU A 44 -10.89 43.66 -5.71
CA LEU A 44 -10.70 42.68 -4.64
C LEU A 44 -10.97 41.25 -5.10
N LYS A 45 -12.03 41.03 -5.90
CA LYS A 45 -12.31 39.72 -6.51
C LYS A 45 -11.14 39.23 -7.36
N ARG A 46 -10.58 40.10 -8.21
CA ARG A 46 -9.37 39.79 -9.00
C ARG A 46 -8.16 39.49 -8.12
N LYS A 47 -7.97 40.25 -7.05
CA LYS A 47 -6.86 40.00 -6.11
C LYS A 47 -7.02 38.64 -5.41
N VAL A 48 -8.23 38.28 -4.99
CA VAL A 48 -8.52 36.97 -4.40
C VAL A 48 -8.30 35.84 -5.41
N THR A 49 -8.70 36.00 -6.67
CA THR A 49 -8.45 34.97 -7.69
C THR A 49 -6.97 34.78 -7.96
N ASN A 50 -6.20 35.88 -8.07
CA ASN A 50 -4.76 35.80 -8.29
C ASN A 50 -4.04 35.17 -7.09
N LEU A 51 -4.35 35.60 -5.87
CA LEU A 51 -3.77 35.01 -4.65
C LEU A 51 -4.10 33.52 -4.50
N LYS A 52 -5.31 33.09 -4.89
CA LYS A 52 -5.68 31.67 -4.89
C LYS A 52 -4.86 30.88 -5.92
N GLN A 53 -4.56 31.48 -7.07
CA GLN A 53 -3.74 30.87 -8.10
C GLN A 53 -2.27 30.81 -7.68
N GLU A 54 -1.70 31.91 -7.19
CA GLU A 54 -0.35 31.98 -6.64
C GLU A 54 -0.16 30.96 -5.51
N LEU A 55 -1.11 30.85 -4.59
CA LEU A 55 -1.08 29.84 -3.52
C LEU A 55 -1.09 28.41 -4.07
N LYS A 56 -1.78 28.15 -5.18
CA LYS A 56 -1.80 26.83 -5.82
C LYS A 56 -0.47 26.53 -6.51
N GLU A 57 0.09 27.52 -7.18
CA GLU A 57 1.38 27.42 -7.88
C GLU A 57 2.55 27.26 -6.90
N GLU A 58 2.60 28.03 -5.81
CA GLU A 58 3.60 27.86 -4.74
C GLU A 58 3.50 26.50 -4.06
N LYS A 59 2.28 26.03 -3.77
CA LYS A 59 2.08 24.68 -3.20
C LYS A 59 2.64 23.59 -4.12
N SER A 60 2.48 23.73 -5.43
CA SER A 60 2.98 22.76 -6.42
C SER A 60 4.49 22.85 -6.69
N LYS A 61 5.11 24.03 -6.50
CA LYS A 61 6.54 24.23 -6.78
C LYS A 61 7.45 23.77 -5.64
N ASN A 62 6.95 23.73 -4.40
CA ASN A 62 7.77 23.51 -3.20
C ASN A 62 7.55 22.17 -2.49
N ARG A 63 6.64 21.31 -2.97
CA ARG A 63 6.40 20.03 -2.32
C ARG A 63 7.29 18.95 -2.93
N PRO A 64 8.04 18.20 -2.10
CA PRO A 64 8.78 17.06 -2.59
C PRO A 64 7.79 16.04 -3.17
N ALA A 65 8.08 15.49 -4.34
CA ALA A 65 7.40 14.29 -4.84
C ALA A 65 8.28 13.09 -4.52
N PHE A 66 7.68 11.89 -4.40
CA PHE A 66 8.50 10.69 -4.38
C PHE A 66 9.32 10.58 -5.67
N GLY A 67 10.62 10.37 -5.52
CA GLY A 67 11.51 10.09 -6.63
C GLY A 67 11.23 8.75 -7.31
N GLY A 68 12.05 8.41 -8.30
CA GLY A 68 11.98 7.12 -8.99
C GLY A 68 11.17 7.13 -10.27
N LYS A 69 11.40 6.11 -11.12
CA LYS A 69 10.72 5.99 -12.41
C LYS A 69 9.30 5.50 -12.20
N LYS A 70 8.34 6.03 -12.97
CA LYS A 70 6.99 5.46 -13.03
C LYS A 70 7.05 4.19 -13.89
N LEU A 71 6.73 3.04 -13.31
CA LEU A 71 6.71 1.77 -14.04
C LEU A 71 5.52 1.74 -15.01
N LYS A 72 5.72 1.11 -16.17
CA LYS A 72 4.65 0.89 -17.15
C LYS A 72 3.52 0.10 -16.48
N TYR A 73 2.28 0.60 -16.61
CA TYR A 73 1.07 0.02 -15.99
C TYR A 73 0.97 0.13 -14.45
N HIS A 74 1.82 0.92 -13.80
CA HIS A 74 1.71 1.20 -12.37
C HIS A 74 1.36 2.67 -12.10
N SER A 75 0.47 2.89 -11.14
CA SER A 75 0.07 4.23 -10.69
C SER A 75 1.12 4.91 -9.82
N TYR A 76 2.01 4.13 -9.20
CA TYR A 76 3.01 4.58 -8.22
C TYR A 76 4.43 4.44 -8.79
N CYS A 77 5.33 5.31 -8.34
CA CYS A 77 6.74 5.25 -8.71
C CYS A 77 7.47 4.12 -7.98
N THR A 78 8.64 3.73 -8.50
CA THR A 78 9.48 2.68 -7.90
C THR A 78 9.83 2.97 -6.45
N SER A 79 10.10 4.21 -6.07
CA SER A 79 10.53 4.53 -4.69
C SER A 79 9.47 4.21 -3.64
N ILE A 80 8.18 4.47 -3.93
CA ILE A 80 7.09 4.08 -3.01
C ILE A 80 6.97 2.57 -2.91
N ILE A 81 7.02 1.87 -4.06
CA ILE A 81 6.90 0.42 -4.11
C ILE A 81 8.06 -0.23 -3.32
N THR A 82 9.29 0.21 -3.55
CA THR A 82 10.47 -0.28 -2.83
C THR A 82 10.39 0.01 -1.34
N LEU A 83 9.98 1.22 -0.94
CA LEU A 83 9.80 1.56 0.47
C LEU A 83 8.77 0.66 1.15
N VAL A 84 7.64 0.40 0.49
CA VAL A 84 6.61 -0.53 0.98
C VAL A 84 7.18 -1.94 1.18
N LEU A 85 7.95 -2.44 0.22
CA LEU A 85 8.53 -3.78 0.30
C LEU A 85 9.56 -3.88 1.43
N ILE A 86 10.38 -2.84 1.65
CA ILE A 86 11.32 -2.76 2.76
C ILE A 86 10.58 -2.70 4.10
N LEU A 87 9.54 -1.86 4.21
CA LEU A 87 8.74 -1.80 5.44
C LEU A 87 8.12 -3.17 5.74
N TYR A 88 7.66 -3.89 4.73
CA TYR A 88 7.12 -5.23 4.93
C TYR A 88 8.18 -6.28 5.29
N SER A 89 9.39 -6.23 4.70
CA SER A 89 10.43 -7.23 4.94
C SER A 89 11.18 -7.02 6.26
N GLU A 90 11.43 -5.76 6.63
CA GLU A 90 12.30 -5.40 7.76
C GLU A 90 11.52 -5.12 9.05
N THR A 91 10.18 -5.10 9.00
CA THR A 91 9.36 -4.76 10.17
C THR A 91 8.21 -5.74 10.36
N SER A 92 7.77 -5.92 11.60
CA SER A 92 6.62 -6.79 11.93
C SER A 92 5.27 -6.09 11.72
N MET A 93 5.20 -5.11 10.82
CA MET A 93 4.00 -4.28 10.62
C MET A 93 2.96 -4.98 9.75
N SER A 94 1.68 -4.88 10.13
CA SER A 94 0.60 -5.33 9.25
C SER A 94 0.48 -4.42 8.03
N LEU A 95 -0.19 -4.89 6.98
CA LEU A 95 -0.40 -4.08 5.76
C LEU A 95 -1.14 -2.75 6.05
N ARG A 96 -2.02 -2.76 7.06
CA ARG A 96 -2.74 -1.56 7.51
C ARG A 96 -1.85 -0.61 8.31
N ASP A 97 -0.89 -1.15 9.07
CA ASP A 97 0.08 -0.33 9.78
C ASP A 97 1.05 0.34 8.80
N ILE A 98 1.50 -0.39 7.78
CA ILE A 98 2.32 0.15 6.68
C ILE A 98 1.57 1.29 5.97
N GLU A 99 0.29 1.08 5.62
CA GLU A 99 -0.55 2.15 5.05
C GLU A 99 -0.59 3.38 5.96
N SER A 100 -0.79 3.16 7.26
CA SER A 100 -0.91 4.23 8.26
C SER A 100 0.39 5.02 8.42
N VAL A 101 1.53 4.33 8.49
CA VAL A 101 2.86 4.95 8.57
C VAL A 101 3.17 5.74 7.31
N LEU A 102 2.91 5.17 6.13
CA LEU A 102 3.12 5.88 4.86
C LEU A 102 2.28 7.14 4.79
N ARG A 103 1.01 7.04 5.20
CA ARG A 103 0.12 8.20 5.26
C ARG A 103 0.65 9.27 6.21
N ALA A 104 1.07 8.88 7.42
CA ALA A 104 1.64 9.82 8.39
C ALA A 104 2.91 10.49 7.85
N PHE A 105 3.81 9.73 7.24
CA PHE A 105 5.06 10.22 6.67
C PHE A 105 4.81 11.20 5.51
N ILE A 106 3.90 10.86 4.60
CA ILE A 106 3.56 11.71 3.44
C ILE A 106 2.92 13.03 3.90
N ILE A 107 2.04 12.99 4.90
CA ILE A 107 1.41 14.18 5.46
C ILE A 107 2.47 15.06 6.16
N HIS A 108 3.33 14.45 6.99
CA HIS A 108 4.36 15.16 7.73
C HIS A 108 5.38 15.84 6.80
N MET A 109 5.83 15.11 5.78
CA MET A 109 6.80 15.58 4.78
C MET A 109 6.16 16.42 3.67
N GLN A 110 4.84 16.64 3.72
CA GLN A 110 4.06 17.38 2.73
C GLN A 110 4.29 16.90 1.28
N ILE A 111 4.48 15.59 1.11
CA ILE A 111 4.80 15.01 -0.20
C ILE A 111 3.58 15.06 -1.12
N GLU A 112 3.76 15.49 -2.37
CA GLU A 112 2.69 15.42 -3.37
C GLU A 112 2.52 14.00 -3.92
N GLY A 113 1.31 13.47 -3.80
CA GLY A 113 0.96 12.17 -4.36
C GLY A 113 -0.22 11.51 -3.69
N ARG A 114 -0.68 10.41 -4.28
CA ARG A 114 -1.55 9.43 -3.60
C ARG A 114 -0.66 8.45 -2.86
N PHE A 115 -1.13 7.91 -1.74
CA PHE A 115 -0.51 6.77 -1.06
C PHE A 115 -1.24 5.48 -1.47
N PRO A 116 -0.56 4.33 -1.46
CA PRO A 116 -1.20 3.06 -1.74
C PRO A 116 -2.05 2.63 -0.54
N ASP A 117 -3.22 2.09 -0.80
CA ASP A 117 -4.00 1.40 0.23
C ASP A 117 -3.42 0.00 0.51
N HIS A 118 -3.83 -0.60 1.62
CA HIS A 118 -3.41 -1.95 2.01
C HIS A 118 -3.65 -3.03 0.94
N SER A 119 -4.66 -2.90 0.07
CA SER A 119 -4.93 -3.87 -1.01
C SER A 119 -3.93 -3.74 -2.16
N THR A 120 -3.55 -2.50 -2.47
CA THR A 120 -2.48 -2.20 -3.43
C THR A 120 -1.13 -2.71 -2.93
N ILE A 121 -0.86 -2.51 -1.63
CA ILE A 121 0.33 -3.03 -0.95
C ILE A 121 0.36 -4.56 -1.00
N ASP A 122 -0.74 -5.22 -0.62
CA ASP A 122 -0.90 -6.68 -0.68
C ASP A 122 -0.57 -7.23 -2.07
N TYR A 123 -1.07 -6.59 -3.14
CA TYR A 123 -0.78 -7.00 -4.50
C TYR A 123 0.71 -6.90 -4.87
N TRP A 124 1.41 -5.87 -4.40
CA TRP A 124 2.85 -5.75 -4.65
C TRP A 124 3.66 -6.79 -3.90
N ILE A 125 3.30 -7.07 -2.64
CA ILE A 125 3.94 -8.12 -1.84
C ILE A 125 3.73 -9.48 -2.51
N LYS A 126 2.51 -9.80 -2.93
CA LYS A 126 2.22 -11.05 -3.67
C LYS A 126 3.04 -11.16 -4.95
N LYS A 127 3.16 -10.07 -5.73
CA LYS A 127 4.01 -10.04 -6.91
C LYS A 127 5.48 -10.28 -6.59
N ALA A 128 6.00 -9.66 -5.53
CA ALA A 128 7.36 -9.85 -5.08
C ALA A 128 7.60 -11.31 -4.66
N GLY A 129 6.68 -11.87 -3.86
CA GLY A 129 6.70 -13.27 -3.44
C GLY A 129 6.67 -14.25 -4.63
N MET A 130 5.76 -14.07 -5.59
CA MET A 130 5.71 -14.91 -6.79
C MET A 130 6.99 -14.86 -7.61
N ARG A 131 7.68 -13.71 -7.66
CA ARG A 131 8.98 -13.60 -8.33
C ARG A 131 10.10 -14.32 -7.56
N ALA A 132 10.00 -14.37 -6.24
CA ALA A 132 10.97 -15.07 -5.40
C ALA A 132 10.85 -16.59 -5.52
N ILE A 133 9.67 -17.10 -5.90
CA ILE A 133 9.48 -18.52 -6.23
C ILE A 133 10.26 -18.83 -7.52
N LYS A 134 11.43 -19.47 -7.35
CA LYS A 134 12.22 -19.99 -8.46
C LYS A 134 11.74 -21.41 -8.80
N PRO A 135 11.50 -21.72 -10.07
CA PRO A 135 11.31 -23.12 -10.47
C PRO A 135 12.58 -23.91 -10.15
N PHE A 136 12.41 -25.15 -9.71
CA PHE A 136 13.52 -26.08 -9.51
C PHE A 136 14.02 -26.64 -10.85
N CYS A 137 15.32 -26.94 -10.94
CA CYS A 137 15.92 -27.58 -12.11
C CYS A 137 15.85 -29.11 -11.97
N GLU A 138 14.94 -29.75 -12.71
CA GLU A 138 14.63 -31.19 -12.62
C GLU A 138 15.86 -32.12 -12.77
N ASN A 139 16.93 -31.64 -13.42
CA ASN A 139 18.09 -32.46 -13.79
C ASN A 139 19.25 -32.46 -12.77
N GLU A 140 19.15 -31.71 -11.66
CA GLU A 140 20.21 -31.66 -10.65
C GLU A 140 19.85 -32.52 -9.43
N PRO A 141 20.78 -33.37 -8.93
CA PRO A 141 20.53 -34.13 -7.70
C PRO A 141 20.23 -33.19 -6.54
N CYS A 142 19.22 -33.54 -5.76
CA CYS A 142 18.74 -32.67 -4.69
C CYS A 142 18.32 -33.42 -3.43
N VAL A 143 18.17 -32.65 -2.37
CA VAL A 143 17.58 -33.04 -1.10
C VAL A 143 16.27 -32.31 -0.95
N LEU A 144 15.23 -33.01 -0.52
CA LEU A 144 13.96 -32.38 -0.21
C LEU A 144 13.86 -32.09 1.29
N ILE A 145 13.31 -30.93 1.65
CA ILE A 145 12.97 -30.57 3.02
C ILE A 145 11.46 -30.53 3.12
N TYR A 146 10.88 -31.37 3.97
CA TYR A 146 9.44 -31.36 4.26
C TYR A 146 9.19 -30.66 5.58
N ASP A 147 8.24 -29.74 5.58
CA ASP A 147 7.80 -29.03 6.78
C ASP A 147 6.28 -28.92 6.78
N GLU A 148 5.66 -29.19 7.94
CA GLU A 148 4.23 -28.99 8.17
C GLU A 148 4.04 -27.81 9.12
N SER A 149 3.38 -26.75 8.63
CA SER A 149 3.13 -25.57 9.45
C SER A 149 1.98 -25.78 10.43
N ILE A 150 2.00 -24.96 11.49
CA ILE A 150 0.87 -24.80 12.40
C ILE A 150 -0.35 -24.23 11.62
N SER A 151 -1.54 -24.66 12.03
CA SER A 151 -2.82 -24.42 11.38
C SER A 151 -3.12 -22.93 11.11
N PHE A 152 -3.33 -22.56 9.84
CA PHE A 152 -3.90 -21.28 9.42
C PHE A 152 -5.37 -21.48 8.99
N ASN A 153 -6.30 -20.82 9.69
CA ASN A 153 -7.73 -20.86 9.41
C ASN A 153 -8.31 -22.31 9.33
N GLY A 154 -7.88 -23.18 10.24
CA GLY A 154 -8.31 -24.59 10.29
C GLY A 154 -7.73 -25.48 9.19
N LYS A 155 -6.72 -25.00 8.45
CA LYS A 155 -5.93 -25.78 7.49
C LYS A 155 -4.47 -25.79 7.92
N LYS A 156 -3.78 -26.90 7.71
CA LYS A 156 -2.33 -27.01 7.83
C LYS A 156 -1.68 -26.76 6.48
N LEU A 157 -0.58 -26.00 6.47
CA LEU A 157 0.24 -25.85 5.27
C LEU A 157 1.29 -26.96 5.25
N PHE A 158 1.51 -27.50 4.06
CA PHE A 158 2.60 -28.44 3.81
C PHE A 158 3.53 -27.83 2.77
N LEU A 159 4.80 -27.70 3.15
CA LEU A 159 5.85 -27.06 2.38
C LEU A 159 6.88 -28.11 1.99
N VAL A 160 7.25 -28.11 0.72
CA VAL A 160 8.37 -28.90 0.21
C VAL A 160 9.35 -27.96 -0.49
N LEU A 161 10.58 -27.94 0.01
CA LEU A 161 11.70 -27.23 -0.60
C LEU A 161 12.69 -28.24 -1.17
N ALA A 162 13.32 -27.92 -2.30
CA ALA A 162 14.46 -28.63 -2.83
C ALA A 162 15.74 -27.82 -2.60
N VAL A 163 16.79 -28.52 -2.21
CA VAL A 163 18.14 -27.98 -2.07
C VAL A 163 19.07 -28.79 -2.98
N PRO A 164 19.66 -28.17 -4.02
CA PRO A 164 20.65 -28.84 -4.84
C PRO A 164 21.86 -29.33 -4.03
N THR A 165 22.35 -30.54 -4.29
CA THR A 165 23.47 -31.12 -3.55
C THR A 165 24.79 -30.38 -3.77
N SER A 166 24.93 -29.70 -4.92
CA SER A 166 26.07 -28.82 -5.25
C SER A 166 26.29 -27.72 -4.21
N ILE A 167 25.25 -27.33 -3.46
CA ILE A 167 25.34 -26.29 -2.43
C ILE A 167 26.20 -26.72 -1.25
N SER A 168 26.32 -28.03 -0.99
CA SER A 168 27.17 -28.58 0.07
C SER A 168 28.64 -28.18 -0.07
N GLU A 169 29.10 -27.88 -1.29
CA GLU A 169 30.46 -27.42 -1.58
C GLU A 169 30.75 -26.04 -0.99
N LYS A 170 29.72 -25.22 -0.73
CA LYS A 170 29.88 -23.83 -0.29
C LYS A 170 30.28 -23.68 1.18
N GLN A 171 30.29 -24.75 1.98
CA GLN A 171 30.64 -24.76 3.41
C GLN A 171 30.05 -23.59 4.24
N LYS A 172 28.81 -23.20 3.92
CA LYS A 172 28.07 -22.14 4.61
C LYS A 172 26.68 -22.66 5.02
N PRO A 173 26.05 -22.07 6.05
CA PRO A 173 24.64 -22.33 6.33
C PRO A 173 23.77 -22.08 5.09
N LEU A 174 22.71 -22.88 4.94
CA LEU A 174 21.72 -22.70 3.88
C LEU A 174 21.00 -21.36 4.07
N CYS A 175 20.83 -20.63 2.97
CA CYS A 175 20.03 -19.41 2.89
C CYS A 175 18.75 -19.69 2.08
N PHE A 176 17.75 -18.81 2.17
CA PHE A 176 16.53 -18.95 1.36
C PHE A 176 16.80 -18.96 -0.15
N GLU A 177 17.84 -18.27 -0.61
CA GLU A 177 18.22 -18.21 -2.02
C GLU A 177 18.81 -19.53 -2.55
N ASP A 178 19.26 -20.40 -1.65
CA ASP A 178 19.81 -21.72 -1.91
C ASP A 178 18.68 -22.79 -2.01
N CYS A 179 17.45 -22.45 -1.62
CA CYS A 179 16.29 -23.34 -1.64
C CYS A 179 15.35 -23.02 -2.82
N HIS A 180 14.69 -24.05 -3.34
CA HIS A 180 13.68 -23.94 -4.40
C HIS A 180 12.34 -24.48 -3.92
N LEU A 181 11.25 -23.77 -4.21
CA LEU A 181 9.91 -24.24 -3.85
C LEU A 181 9.47 -25.34 -4.82
N VAL A 182 9.21 -26.53 -4.30
CA VAL A 182 8.70 -27.68 -5.07
C VAL A 182 7.19 -27.78 -4.93
N TYR A 183 6.69 -27.67 -3.70
CA TYR A 183 5.27 -27.80 -3.41
C TYR A 183 4.87 -26.91 -2.23
N LEU A 184 3.69 -26.30 -2.33
CA LEU A 184 3.02 -25.62 -1.23
C LEU A 184 1.53 -25.92 -1.30
N GLY A 185 1.02 -26.68 -0.32
CA GLY A 185 -0.38 -27.07 -0.23
C GLY A 185 -1.03 -26.60 1.07
N ALA A 186 -2.36 -26.41 1.04
CA ALA A 186 -3.16 -26.08 2.22
C ALA A 186 -4.38 -27.01 2.34
N LYS A 187 -4.35 -27.95 3.30
CA LYS A 187 -5.44 -28.92 3.54
C LYS A 187 -5.81 -28.97 5.03
N LYS A 188 -6.97 -29.55 5.37
CA LYS A 188 -7.37 -29.72 6.79
C LYS A 188 -6.43 -30.66 7.55
N SER A 189 -5.91 -31.67 6.87
CA SER A 189 -4.98 -32.66 7.39
C SER A 189 -4.09 -33.18 6.28
N TRP A 190 -2.84 -33.50 6.62
CA TRP A 190 -1.88 -34.17 5.75
C TRP A 190 -1.62 -35.56 6.30
N THR A 191 -2.20 -36.58 5.67
CA THR A 191 -1.86 -37.98 5.96
C THR A 191 -0.77 -38.44 5.01
N GLY A 192 -0.03 -39.49 5.38
CA GLY A 192 1.03 -40.02 4.53
C GLY A 192 0.56 -40.36 3.11
N ASP A 193 -0.65 -40.91 2.97
CA ASP A 193 -1.24 -41.25 1.66
C ASP A 193 -1.54 -40.00 0.83
N VAL A 194 -2.06 -38.94 1.45
CA VAL A 194 -2.36 -37.66 0.78
C VAL A 194 -1.09 -36.95 0.33
N ILE A 195 -0.04 -36.99 1.17
CA ILE A 195 1.26 -36.44 0.80
C ILE A 195 1.83 -37.21 -0.39
N HIS A 196 1.80 -38.54 -0.34
CA HIS A 196 2.27 -39.39 -1.44
C HIS A 196 1.51 -39.11 -2.74
N GLU A 197 0.17 -39.03 -2.70
CA GLU A 197 -0.66 -38.73 -3.88
C GLU A 197 -0.26 -37.41 -4.58
N GLU A 198 0.01 -36.37 -3.78
CA GLU A 198 0.36 -35.04 -4.31
C GLU A 198 1.81 -34.97 -4.80
N LEU A 199 2.74 -35.67 -4.14
CA LEU A 199 4.17 -35.55 -4.41
C LEU A 199 4.72 -36.59 -5.39
N ALA A 200 4.17 -37.81 -5.45
CA ALA A 200 4.64 -38.86 -6.36
C ALA A 200 4.82 -38.39 -7.82
N PRO A 201 3.86 -37.68 -8.46
CA PRO A 201 4.04 -37.24 -9.85
C PRO A 201 5.10 -36.14 -10.03
N ILE A 202 5.43 -35.40 -8.96
CA ILE A 202 6.44 -34.34 -8.96
C ILE A 202 7.82 -34.97 -8.77
N VAL A 203 7.95 -35.77 -7.72
CA VAL A 203 9.19 -36.44 -7.32
C VAL A 203 9.67 -37.43 -8.38
N ALA A 204 8.75 -38.08 -9.12
CA ALA A 204 9.11 -38.96 -10.23
C ALA A 204 9.91 -38.29 -11.36
N LYS A 205 9.96 -36.94 -11.39
CA LYS A 205 10.71 -36.15 -12.38
C LYS A 205 11.99 -35.56 -11.83
N MET A 206 12.36 -35.89 -10.59
CA MET A 206 13.47 -35.29 -9.87
C MET A 206 14.46 -36.37 -9.43
N ASP A 207 15.75 -36.03 -9.42
CA ASP A 207 16.77 -36.86 -8.79
C ASP A 207 16.87 -36.50 -7.29
N VAL A 208 16.05 -37.19 -6.48
CA VAL A 208 15.99 -36.98 -5.02
C VAL A 208 16.86 -37.99 -4.30
N GLN A 209 17.86 -37.49 -3.57
CA GLN A 209 18.81 -38.31 -2.83
C GLN A 209 18.25 -38.76 -1.47
N TYR A 210 17.64 -37.83 -0.74
CA TYR A 210 16.95 -38.10 0.52
C TYR A 210 15.98 -36.97 0.88
N ILE A 211 15.13 -37.24 1.88
CA ILE A 211 14.17 -36.29 2.45
C ILE A 211 14.59 -35.94 3.88
N LEU A 212 14.81 -34.66 4.14
CA LEU A 212 14.98 -34.10 5.48
C LEU A 212 13.61 -33.68 6.03
N SER A 213 13.23 -34.20 7.19
CA SER A 213 11.93 -33.89 7.79
C SER A 213 11.87 -34.26 9.28
N ASP A 214 10.79 -33.86 9.94
CA ASP A 214 10.52 -34.27 11.31
C ASP A 214 10.11 -35.73 11.42
N GLN A 215 10.09 -36.24 12.65
CA GLN A 215 9.65 -37.59 13.00
C GLN A 215 8.11 -37.73 13.04
N ASP A 216 7.37 -36.86 12.37
CA ASP A 216 5.91 -36.99 12.29
C ASP A 216 5.54 -38.27 11.54
N SER A 217 4.64 -39.05 12.13
CA SER A 217 4.22 -40.35 11.59
C SER A 217 3.66 -40.28 10.16
N ASN A 218 3.04 -39.16 9.77
CA ASN A 218 2.53 -38.98 8.41
C ASN A 218 3.66 -38.71 7.42
N LEU A 219 4.69 -37.95 7.84
CA LEU A 219 5.87 -37.69 7.01
C LEU A 219 6.67 -38.98 6.80
N ILE A 220 6.89 -39.77 7.85
CA ILE A 220 7.54 -41.08 7.76
C ILE A 220 6.76 -42.01 6.81
N LYS A 221 5.44 -42.11 6.99
CA LYS A 221 4.62 -42.93 6.09
C LYS A 221 4.73 -42.45 4.63
N ALA A 222 4.77 -41.14 4.38
CA ALA A 222 4.89 -40.60 3.04
C ALA A 222 6.25 -40.92 2.39
N THR A 223 7.35 -40.80 3.14
CA THR A 223 8.70 -41.11 2.63
C THR A 223 8.87 -42.60 2.34
N GLU A 224 8.30 -43.46 3.19
CA GLU A 224 8.24 -44.92 2.97
C GLU A 224 7.46 -45.27 1.70
N LEU A 225 6.29 -44.65 1.49
CA LEU A 225 5.49 -44.86 0.28
C LEU A 225 6.20 -44.38 -0.99
N LEU A 226 6.98 -43.30 -0.90
CA LEU A 226 7.80 -42.80 -2.00
C LEU A 226 9.09 -43.62 -2.23
N ASN A 227 9.44 -44.52 -1.30
CA ASN A 227 10.66 -45.32 -1.30
C ASN A 227 11.95 -44.46 -1.39
N ILE A 228 11.98 -43.34 -0.64
CA ILE A 228 13.13 -42.43 -0.59
C ILE A 228 13.69 -42.41 0.84
N PRO A 229 15.02 -42.47 1.03
CA PRO A 229 15.62 -42.40 2.35
C PRO A 229 15.24 -41.11 3.10
N GLN A 230 14.93 -41.24 4.39
CA GLN A 230 14.60 -40.10 5.25
C GLN A 230 15.73 -39.84 6.25
N VAL A 231 16.09 -38.57 6.41
CA VAL A 231 16.97 -38.05 7.46
C VAL A 231 16.12 -37.18 8.38
N PHE A 232 16.26 -37.38 9.68
CA PHE A 232 15.46 -36.64 10.66
C PHE A 232 16.12 -35.31 11.06
N ASP A 233 15.31 -34.27 11.21
CA ASP A 233 15.78 -33.00 11.81
C ASP A 233 16.20 -33.22 13.27
N ILE A 234 17.46 -32.88 13.56
CA ILE A 234 18.07 -32.99 14.89
C ILE A 234 17.51 -31.91 15.81
N THR A 235 17.13 -30.75 15.27
CA THR A 235 16.65 -29.58 16.04
C THR A 235 15.35 -29.91 16.76
N HIS A 236 14.41 -30.56 16.07
CA HIS A 236 13.16 -31.04 16.66
C HIS A 236 13.39 -32.07 17.78
N LYS A 237 14.35 -32.98 17.59
CA LYS A 237 14.73 -33.97 18.61
C LYS A 237 15.29 -33.30 19.88
N VAL A 238 16.14 -32.29 19.71
CA VAL A 238 16.72 -31.54 20.84
C VAL A 238 15.63 -30.75 21.57
N ALA A 239 14.77 -30.04 20.85
CA ALA A 239 13.67 -29.26 21.43
C ALA A 239 12.67 -30.14 22.20
N GLY A 240 12.31 -31.31 21.66
CA GLY A 240 11.44 -32.27 22.35
C GLY A 240 12.06 -32.84 23.62
N THR A 241 13.38 -33.08 23.62
CA THR A 241 14.10 -33.60 24.80
C THR A 241 14.15 -32.54 25.92
N LEU A 242 14.39 -31.27 25.58
CA LEU A 242 14.44 -30.17 26.55
C LEU A 242 13.09 -29.79 27.15
N LYS A 243 11.98 -30.11 26.48
CA LYS A 243 10.62 -29.82 26.97
C LYS A 243 10.15 -30.82 28.03
N ASN A 244 10.79 -31.99 28.07
CA ASN A 244 10.47 -33.10 28.98
C ASN A 244 11.51 -33.27 30.10
N SER A 245 12.47 -32.36 30.22
CA SER A 245 13.45 -32.26 31.32
C SER A 245 13.06 -31.16 32.29
#